data_AF-A0AA86R6W9-F1
#
_entry.id   AF-A0AA86R6W9-F1
#
_cell.length_a   1.000
_cell.length_b   1.000
_cell.length_c   1.000
_cell.angle_alpha   90.00
_cell.angle_beta   90.00
_cell.angle_gamma   90.00
#
_symmetry.space_group_name_H-M   'P 1'
#
loop_
_entity.id
_entity.type
_entity.pdbx_description
1 polymer ?
#
loop_
_entity_poly.entity_id
_entity_poly.type
_entity_poly.pdbx_seq_one_letter_code
_entity_poly.pdbx_strand_id
1 'polypeptide(L)'
;MQSYIAQELQQLIAKQESLLKNLNIIEQKIQFSENKQWNQREHRLFIQGINLYGKTKQKEVAQYIQTKNNKQVSSHSQKFFNKLQIWFSTNIQTIYMIPYAEYHFKQIGLNDQIVNALISELSCRNNELK
;
A
#
# COMPACT_ATOMS: atom_id res chain seq x y z
N MET A 1 40.21 -14.15 -43.28
CA MET A 1 39.35 -15.17 -42.64
C MET A 1 39.35 -15.03 -41.12
N GLN A 2 40.51 -15.03 -40.43
CA GLN A 2 40.54 -14.87 -38.97
C GLN A 2 40.05 -13.50 -38.44
N SER A 3 40.27 -12.40 -39.16
CA SER A 3 39.78 -11.07 -38.74
C SER A 3 38.25 -10.92 -38.77
N TYR A 4 37.58 -11.61 -39.69
CA TYR A 4 36.12 -11.61 -39.81
C TYR A 4 35.48 -12.32 -38.61
N ILE A 5 36.02 -13.48 -38.23
CA ILE A 5 35.58 -14.25 -37.06
C ILE A 5 35.75 -13.42 -35.78
N ALA A 6 36.88 -12.72 -35.62
CA ALA A 6 37.11 -11.85 -34.47
C ALA A 6 36.09 -10.70 -34.38
N GLN A 7 35.75 -10.09 -35.52
CA GLN A 7 34.76 -9.02 -35.60
C GLN A 7 33.35 -9.52 -35.27
N GLU A 8 32.97 -10.68 -35.77
CA GLU A 8 31.68 -11.31 -35.48
C GLU A 8 31.55 -11.70 -34.00
N LEU A 9 32.61 -12.25 -33.40
CA LEU A 9 32.69 -12.51 -31.97
C LEU A 9 32.55 -11.23 -31.14
N GLN A 10 33.19 -10.14 -31.54
CA GLN A 10 33.09 -8.86 -30.84
C GLN A 10 31.67 -8.27 -30.91
N GLN A 11 30.98 -8.42 -32.05
CA GLN A 11 29.57 -8.03 -32.19
C GLN A 11 28.65 -8.89 -31.31
N LEU A 12 28.89 -10.20 -31.24
CA LEU A 12 28.12 -11.10 -30.38
C LEU A 12 28.31 -10.77 -28.90
N ILE A 13 29.55 -10.48 -28.47
CA ILE A 13 29.85 -10.06 -27.08
C ILE A 13 29.12 -8.75 -26.76
N ALA A 14 29.21 -7.72 -27.61
CA ALA A 14 28.51 -6.45 -27.39
C ALA A 14 26.98 -6.63 -27.33
N LYS A 15 26.43 -7.51 -28.16
CA LYS A 15 25.01 -7.88 -28.11
C LYS A 15 24.66 -8.57 -26.79
N GLN A 16 25.50 -9.48 -26.31
CA GLN A 16 25.31 -10.18 -25.05
C GLN A 16 25.35 -9.22 -23.85
N GLU A 17 26.30 -8.28 -23.82
CA GLU A 17 26.39 -7.24 -22.78
C GLU A 17 25.14 -6.35 -22.75
N SER A 18 24.64 -5.96 -23.92
CA SER A 18 23.39 -5.20 -24.03
C SER A 18 22.19 -5.97 -23.48
N LEU A 19 22.10 -7.28 -23.79
CA LEU A 19 21.04 -8.15 -23.25
C LEU A 19 21.12 -8.25 -21.72
N LEU A 20 22.31 -8.48 -21.16
CA LEU A 20 22.52 -8.52 -19.71
C LEU A 20 22.09 -7.23 -19.02
N LYS A 21 22.38 -6.07 -19.63
CA LYS A 21 21.94 -4.77 -19.12
C LYS A 21 20.41 -4.66 -19.09
N ASN A 22 19.74 -5.11 -20.13
CA ASN A 22 18.28 -5.07 -20.19
C ASN A 22 17.63 -6.00 -19.17
N LEU A 23 18.20 -7.18 -18.95
CA LEU A 23 17.74 -8.11 -17.92
C LEU A 23 17.81 -7.48 -16.52
N ASN A 24 18.94 -6.87 -16.17
CA ASN A 24 19.09 -6.16 -14.89
C ASN A 24 18.03 -5.06 -14.70
N ILE A 25 17.71 -4.31 -15.74
CA ILE A 25 16.67 -3.26 -15.68
C ILE A 25 15.29 -3.89 -15.42
N ILE A 26 15.00 -5.03 -16.04
CA ILE A 26 13.73 -5.75 -15.86
C ILE A 26 13.64 -6.28 -14.42
N GLU A 27 14.71 -6.89 -13.90
CA GLU A 27 14.77 -7.40 -12.53
C GLU A 27 14.53 -6.29 -11.49
N GLN A 28 15.19 -5.14 -11.67
CA GLN A 28 14.99 -3.99 -10.79
C GLN A 28 13.54 -3.47 -10.84
N LYS A 29 12.92 -3.44 -12.02
CA LYS A 29 11.51 -3.04 -12.17
C LYS A 29 10.57 -4.03 -11.50
N ILE A 30 10.80 -5.33 -11.65
CA ILE A 30 10.01 -6.39 -11.00
C ILE A 30 10.09 -6.21 -9.48
N GLN A 31 11.31 -6.11 -8.92
CA GLN A 31 11.52 -5.91 -7.48
C GLN A 31 10.85 -4.63 -6.96
N PHE A 32 10.92 -3.52 -7.71
CA PHE A 32 10.22 -2.28 -7.32
C PHE A 32 8.70 -2.43 -7.34
N SER A 33 8.15 -3.14 -8.34
CA SER A 33 6.72 -3.38 -8.46
C SER A 33 6.18 -4.27 -7.33
N GLU A 34 6.91 -5.32 -6.96
CA GLU A 34 6.58 -6.21 -5.84
C GLU A 34 6.59 -5.46 -4.50
N ASN A 35 7.60 -4.61 -4.28
CA ASN A 35 7.68 -3.79 -3.08
C ASN A 35 6.53 -2.76 -2.97
N LYS A 36 5.93 -2.35 -4.08
CA LYS A 36 4.80 -1.42 -4.11
C LYS A 36 3.46 -2.11 -3.85
N GLN A 37 3.33 -3.39 -4.20
CA GLN A 37 2.09 -4.13 -4.02
C GLN A 37 1.91 -4.53 -2.56
N TRP A 38 0.69 -4.40 -2.07
CA TRP A 38 0.29 -4.87 -0.74
C TRP A 38 -0.39 -6.21 -0.91
N ASN A 39 0.24 -7.27 -0.42
CA ASN A 39 -0.39 -8.59 -0.41
C ASN A 39 -1.35 -8.73 0.78
N GLN A 40 -2.16 -9.78 0.78
CA GLN A 40 -3.19 -9.96 1.81
C GLN A 40 -2.60 -10.14 3.22
N ARG A 41 -1.43 -10.79 3.35
CA ARG A 41 -0.74 -10.99 4.63
C ARG A 41 -0.22 -9.66 5.18
N GLU A 42 0.43 -8.86 4.35
CA GLU A 42 0.93 -7.53 4.71
C GLU A 42 -0.20 -6.59 5.11
N HIS A 43 -1.32 -6.64 4.38
CA HIS A 43 -2.49 -5.85 4.72
C HIS A 43 -3.07 -6.27 6.07
N ARG A 44 -3.17 -7.57 6.38
CA ARG A 44 -3.59 -8.06 7.71
C ARG A 44 -2.67 -7.56 8.82
N LEU A 45 -1.35 -7.65 8.63
CA LEU A 45 -0.36 -7.14 9.59
C LEU A 45 -0.48 -5.62 9.76
N PHE A 46 -0.76 -4.89 8.69
CA PHE A 46 -1.02 -3.45 8.74
C PHE A 46 -2.23 -3.13 9.62
N ILE A 47 -3.36 -3.83 9.44
CA ILE A 47 -4.54 -3.64 10.29
C ILE A 47 -4.24 -3.98 11.76
N GLN A 48 -3.54 -5.08 12.03
CA GLN A 48 -3.13 -5.44 13.38
C GLN A 48 -2.22 -4.38 14.02
N GLY A 49 -1.25 -3.86 13.27
CA GLY A 49 -0.37 -2.78 13.72
C GLY A 49 -1.17 -1.51 14.03
N ILE A 50 -2.14 -1.16 13.19
CA ILE A 50 -3.03 -0.01 13.42
C ILE A 50 -3.85 -0.22 14.71
N ASN A 51 -4.33 -1.43 14.98
CA ASN A 51 -5.04 -1.75 16.22
C ASN A 51 -4.15 -1.64 17.47
N LEU A 52 -2.88 -2.00 17.36
CA LEU A 52 -1.92 -1.98 18.48
C LEU A 52 -1.38 -0.59 18.79
N TYR A 53 -1.03 0.18 17.75
CA TYR A 53 -0.30 1.45 17.90
C TYR A 53 -1.14 2.69 17.56
N GLY A 54 -2.27 2.51 16.90
CA GLY A 54 -3.14 3.59 16.42
C GLY A 54 -2.71 4.18 15.07
N LYS A 55 -3.50 5.15 14.60
CA LYS A 55 -3.36 5.81 13.28
C LYS A 55 -2.08 6.64 13.13
N THR A 56 -1.57 7.22 14.21
CA THR A 56 -0.47 8.20 14.21
C THR A 56 0.91 7.57 14.26
N LYS A 57 1.04 6.36 14.83
CA LYS A 57 2.30 5.66 15.09
C LYS A 57 2.74 4.77 13.93
N GLN A 58 2.94 5.39 12.77
CA GLN A 58 3.23 4.67 11.52
C GLN A 58 4.61 3.98 11.50
N LYS A 59 5.56 4.44 12.31
CA LYS A 59 6.90 3.83 12.42
C LYS A 59 6.82 2.47 13.11
N GLU A 60 6.04 2.40 14.17
CA GLU A 60 5.78 1.21 14.96
C GLU A 60 4.98 0.18 14.15
N VAL A 61 4.00 0.64 13.36
CA VAL A 61 3.28 -0.20 12.38
C VAL A 61 4.23 -0.79 11.34
N ALA A 62 5.18 0.00 10.81
CA ALA A 62 6.15 -0.48 9.84
C ALA A 62 7.12 -1.52 10.44
N GLN A 63 7.58 -1.29 11.68
CA GLN A 63 8.38 -2.27 12.42
C GLN A 63 7.61 -3.58 12.64
N TYR A 64 6.29 -3.51 12.83
CA TYR A 64 5.44 -4.70 12.99
C TYR A 64 5.28 -5.50 11.69
N ILE A 65 5.12 -4.81 10.54
CA ILE A 65 4.95 -5.45 9.23
C ILE A 65 6.26 -6.06 8.71
N GLN A 66 7.40 -5.43 9.00
CA GLN A 66 8.78 -5.81 8.61
C GLN A 66 9.08 -5.81 7.10
N THR A 67 8.10 -6.07 6.23
CA THR A 67 8.29 -6.16 4.77
C THR A 67 8.15 -4.83 4.04
N LYS A 68 7.66 -3.77 4.72
CA LYS A 68 7.40 -2.44 4.13
C LYS A 68 8.09 -1.37 4.97
N ASN A 69 8.66 -0.37 4.31
CA ASN A 69 9.32 0.73 4.97
C ASN A 69 8.34 1.80 5.50
N ASN A 70 8.82 2.66 6.40
CA ASN A 70 8.00 3.70 7.04
C ASN A 70 7.29 4.61 6.03
N LYS A 71 7.95 4.97 4.91
CA LYS A 71 7.38 5.83 3.87
C LYS A 71 6.23 5.12 3.13
N GLN A 72 6.40 3.83 2.82
CA GLN A 72 5.37 3.00 2.18
C GLN A 72 4.16 2.83 3.10
N VAL A 73 4.39 2.53 4.38
CA VAL A 73 3.32 2.40 5.39
C VAL A 73 2.57 3.72 5.56
N SER A 74 3.29 4.85 5.59
CA SER A 74 2.69 6.18 5.65
C SER A 74 1.79 6.47 4.44
N SER A 75 2.30 6.23 3.23
CA SER A 75 1.52 6.41 1.99
C SER A 75 0.31 5.49 1.92
N HIS A 76 0.46 4.22 2.35
CA HIS A 76 -0.64 3.27 2.40
C HIS A 76 -1.69 3.68 3.44
N SER A 77 -1.25 4.08 4.63
CA SER A 77 -2.10 4.59 5.71
C SER A 77 -2.95 5.77 5.23
N GLN A 78 -2.32 6.76 4.60
CA GLN A 78 -3.05 7.91 4.06
C GLN A 78 -4.11 7.48 3.04
N LYS A 79 -3.75 6.63 2.08
CA LYS A 79 -4.69 6.14 1.05
C LYS A 79 -5.81 5.30 1.66
N PHE A 80 -5.49 4.48 2.64
CA PHE A 80 -6.44 3.65 3.36
C PHE A 80 -7.48 4.53 4.06
N PHE A 81 -7.05 5.49 4.90
CA PHE A 81 -7.97 6.38 5.61
C PHE A 81 -8.74 7.32 4.68
N ASN A 82 -8.13 7.81 3.58
CA ASN A 82 -8.84 8.61 2.58
C ASN A 82 -9.95 7.79 1.90
N LYS A 83 -9.69 6.53 1.54
CA LYS A 83 -10.72 5.64 0.97
C LYS A 83 -11.85 5.39 1.96
N LEU A 84 -11.53 5.19 3.24
CA LEU A 84 -12.54 5.07 4.28
C LEU A 84 -13.39 6.35 4.33
N GLN A 85 -12.76 7.52 4.43
CA GLN A 85 -13.46 8.80 4.47
C GLN A 85 -14.36 9.01 3.25
N ILE A 86 -13.88 8.76 2.03
CA ILE A 86 -14.70 8.87 0.82
C ILE A 86 -15.91 7.94 0.91
N TRP A 87 -15.68 6.67 1.25
CA TRP A 87 -16.76 5.69 1.40
C TRP A 87 -17.81 6.13 2.42
N PHE A 88 -17.39 6.74 3.53
CA PHE A 88 -18.31 7.34 4.47
C PHE A 88 -19.07 8.52 3.83
N SER A 89 -18.37 9.53 3.31
CA SER A 89 -18.99 10.74 2.77
C SER A 89 -19.98 10.49 1.63
N THR A 90 -19.74 9.50 0.78
CA THR A 90 -20.65 9.17 -0.34
C THR A 90 -21.90 8.42 0.10
N ASN A 91 -21.85 7.70 1.22
CA ASN A 91 -22.94 6.83 1.64
C ASN A 91 -23.75 7.36 2.86
N ILE A 92 -23.32 8.47 3.50
CA ILE A 92 -24.02 9.15 4.61
C ILE A 92 -25.25 9.97 4.13
N GLN A 93 -26.22 9.33 3.47
CA GLN A 93 -27.56 9.89 3.28
C GLN A 93 -28.71 8.96 3.67
N THR A 94 -28.44 7.74 4.18
CA THR A 94 -29.51 6.81 4.58
C THR A 94 -29.43 6.41 6.05
N ILE A 95 -30.60 6.32 6.69
CA ILE A 95 -30.78 6.04 8.12
C ILE A 95 -30.28 4.62 8.55
N TYR A 96 -29.92 3.78 7.57
CA TYR A 96 -29.53 2.37 7.75
C TYR A 96 -28.01 2.13 7.80
N MET A 97 -27.17 3.18 7.86
CA MET A 97 -25.74 3.03 7.54
C MET A 97 -24.74 3.02 8.70
N ILE A 98 -25.11 3.43 9.91
CA ILE A 98 -24.25 3.23 11.10
C ILE A 98 -23.97 1.73 11.33
N PRO A 99 -24.97 0.82 11.22
CA PRO A 99 -24.73 -0.63 11.31
C PRO A 99 -23.87 -1.19 10.16
N TYR A 100 -23.99 -0.64 8.95
CA TYR A 100 -23.26 -1.13 7.76
C TYR A 100 -21.78 -0.72 7.78
N ALA A 101 -21.48 0.47 8.30
CA ALA A 101 -20.12 0.93 8.53
C ALA A 101 -19.43 0.08 9.60
N GLU A 102 -20.09 -0.16 10.74
CA GLU A 102 -19.60 -1.08 11.76
C GLU A 102 -19.37 -2.50 11.21
N TYR A 103 -20.29 -3.04 10.40
CA TYR A 103 -20.11 -4.32 9.74
C TYR A 103 -18.86 -4.33 8.84
N HIS A 104 -18.70 -3.33 7.97
CA HIS A 104 -17.57 -3.26 7.04
C HIS A 104 -16.22 -3.10 7.76
N PHE A 105 -16.13 -2.33 8.84
CA PHE A 105 -14.87 -2.21 9.61
C PHE A 105 -14.56 -3.44 10.46
N LYS A 106 -15.58 -4.14 10.95
CA LYS A 106 -15.42 -5.45 11.59
C LYS A 106 -14.92 -6.50 10.60
N GLN A 107 -15.35 -6.47 9.33
CA GLN A 107 -14.81 -7.32 8.27
C GLN A 107 -13.35 -6.97 7.91
N ILE A 108 -12.98 -5.68 7.98
CA ILE A 108 -11.58 -5.24 7.82
C ILE A 108 -10.72 -5.64 9.02
N GLY A 109 -11.33 -5.80 10.21
CA GLY A 109 -10.66 -6.21 11.44
C GLY A 109 -10.13 -5.04 12.28
N LEU A 110 -10.66 -3.83 12.10
CA LEU A 110 -10.33 -2.70 12.98
C LEU A 110 -11.02 -2.86 14.35
N ASN A 111 -10.36 -2.43 15.42
CA ASN A 111 -10.95 -2.47 16.76
C ASN A 111 -11.99 -1.36 16.98
N ASP A 112 -12.89 -1.57 17.94
CA ASP A 112 -14.01 -0.67 18.19
C ASP A 112 -13.57 0.74 18.59
N GLN A 113 -12.42 0.88 19.28
CA GLN A 113 -11.90 2.19 19.67
C GLN A 113 -11.53 3.05 18.45
N ILE A 114 -10.86 2.46 17.46
CA ILE A 114 -10.47 3.16 16.24
C ILE A 114 -11.68 3.43 15.36
N VAL A 115 -12.62 2.48 15.27
CA VAL A 115 -13.87 2.64 14.53
C VAL A 115 -14.68 3.83 15.09
N ASN A 116 -14.86 3.88 16.41
CA ASN A 116 -15.60 4.95 17.07
C ASN A 116 -14.91 6.31 16.91
N ALA A 117 -13.57 6.35 17.01
CA ALA A 117 -12.80 7.57 16.77
C ALA A 117 -12.96 8.07 15.32
N LEU A 118 -12.94 7.17 14.33
CA LEU A 118 -13.15 7.52 12.92
C LEU A 118 -14.57 8.03 12.67
N ILE A 119 -15.59 7.36 13.23
CA ILE A 119 -16.98 7.78 13.11
C ILE A 119 -17.18 9.19 13.71
N SER A 120 -16.58 9.45 14.88
CA SER A 120 -16.62 10.76 15.53
C SER A 120 -15.93 11.86 14.69
N GLU A 121 -14.71 11.61 14.21
CA GLU A 121 -13.96 12.55 13.33
C GLU A 121 -14.77 12.93 12.08
N LEU A 122 -15.48 11.95 11.50
CA LEU A 122 -16.23 12.14 10.26
C LEU A 122 -17.58 12.83 10.49
N SER A 123 -18.23 12.56 11.62
CA SER A 123 -19.48 13.23 11.99
C SER A 123 -19.26 14.73 12.24
N CYS A 124 -18.15 15.13 12.87
CA CYS A 124 -17.83 16.53 13.12
C CYS A 124 -17.57 17.34 11.82
N ARG A 125 -16.87 16.78 10.84
CA ARG A 125 -16.56 17.48 9.57
C ARG A 125 -17.79 17.77 8.70
N ASN A 126 -18.83 16.95 8.77
CA ASN A 126 -20.06 17.19 8.00
C ASN A 126 -20.90 18.37 8.55
N ASN A 127 -20.68 18.77 9.81
CA ASN A 127 -21.33 19.94 10.40
C ASN A 127 -20.63 21.27 10.10
N GLU A 128 -19.40 21.25 9.55
CA GLU A 128 -18.65 22.44 9.14
C GLU A 128 -18.91 22.85 7.68
N LEU A 129 -19.66 22.05 6.92
CA LEU A 129 -20.01 22.27 5.50
C LEU A 129 -21.49 22.63 5.27
N LYS A 130 -22.24 22.91 6.33
CA LYS A 130 -23.60 23.48 6.29
C LYS A 130 -23.57 24.91 6.80
#